data_AF-A0A8S3QH63-F1
#
_entry.id   AF-A0A8S3QH63-F1
#
_cell.length_a   1.000
_cell.length_b   1.000
_cell.length_c   1.000
_cell.angle_alpha   90.00
_cell.angle_beta   90.00
_cell.angle_gamma   90.00
#
_symmetry.space_group_name_H-M   'P 1'
#
loop_
_entity.id
_entity.type
_entity.pdbx_description
1 polymer ?
#
loop_
_entity_poly.entity_id
_entity_poly.type
_entity_poly.pdbx_seq_one_letter_code
_entity_poly.pdbx_strand_id
1 'polypeptide(L)'
;MLTFWRKVLDEFISTHSVDNSGTKMENMNLNTYIQVEKKDVDQQLFVTAETSLQKLVSVSENHSSFCTGHFKLKKRTQKGHVAAIRFTCDKDKHHSVLWSSSPYLPNGEYMVNSRIFHGYECSGMLPVHYNRFSQGANIGHINKSKQSYMFDKYKRFVDEEYNDSIETALMEEVGMYEDLTSIDIMTDARHGWRKNAKDSSVVAIGEKMHKVLKCEHITKADDFVSQRHEKLGTQRIYQYLDDNDVKVGIHSHDRNMSITSWYVNLE
;
A
#
# COMPACT_ATOMS: atom_id res chain seq x y z
N MET A 1 -17.59 -15.03 12.05
CA MET A 1 -17.32 -14.00 11.03
C MET A 1 -18.31 -14.12 9.87
N LEU A 2 -18.45 -15.29 9.23
CA LEU A 2 -19.44 -15.54 8.15
C LEU A 2 -20.89 -15.18 8.51
N THR A 3 -21.34 -15.47 9.73
CA THR A 3 -22.70 -15.16 10.21
C THR A 3 -22.98 -13.66 10.38
N PHE A 4 -21.97 -12.87 10.73
CA PHE A 4 -22.10 -11.40 10.81
C PHE A 4 -22.18 -10.80 9.40
N TRP A 5 -21.37 -11.30 8.48
CA TRP A 5 -21.33 -10.80 7.12
C TRP A 5 -22.63 -11.00 6.35
N ARG A 6 -23.27 -12.17 6.52
CA ARG A 6 -24.60 -12.43 5.97
C ARG A 6 -25.65 -11.43 6.44
N LYS A 7 -25.62 -11.02 7.72
CA LYS A 7 -26.58 -10.03 8.26
C LYS A 7 -26.37 -8.64 7.67
N VAL A 8 -25.11 -8.21 7.55
CA VAL A 8 -24.76 -6.93 6.92
C VAL A 8 -25.19 -6.92 5.44
N LEU A 9 -24.99 -8.03 4.74
CA LEU A 9 -25.39 -8.13 3.34
C LEU A 9 -26.91 -8.17 3.16
N ASP A 10 -27.64 -8.88 4.03
CA ASP A 10 -29.09 -8.88 4.03
C ASP A 10 -29.64 -7.44 4.17
N GLU A 11 -29.04 -6.61 5.03
CA GLU A 11 -29.38 -5.18 5.19
C GLU A 11 -29.08 -4.35 3.92
N PHE A 12 -27.93 -4.57 3.27
CA PHE A 12 -27.59 -3.89 2.02
C PHE A 12 -28.55 -4.27 0.88
N ILE A 13 -28.96 -5.55 0.81
CA ILE A 13 -29.90 -6.03 -0.20
C ILE A 13 -31.30 -5.44 0.05
N SER A 14 -31.78 -5.43 1.31
CA SER A 14 -33.11 -4.89 1.65
C SER A 14 -33.23 -3.39 1.40
N THR A 15 -32.14 -2.63 1.54
CA THR A 15 -32.11 -1.17 1.32
C THR A 15 -32.05 -0.79 -0.16
N HIS A 16 -31.59 -1.67 -1.06
CA HIS A 16 -31.36 -1.37 -2.49
C HIS A 16 -32.25 -2.18 -3.44
N SER A 17 -33.28 -2.85 -2.93
CA SER A 17 -34.27 -3.54 -3.76
C SER A 17 -35.17 -2.52 -4.45
N VAL A 18 -34.73 -2.02 -5.61
CA VAL A 18 -35.56 -1.18 -6.48
C VAL A 18 -36.53 -2.08 -7.23
N ASP A 19 -37.82 -1.78 -7.14
CA ASP A 19 -38.88 -2.46 -7.89
C ASP A 19 -38.66 -2.26 -9.40
N ASN A 20 -38.00 -3.23 -10.04
CA ASN A 20 -37.83 -3.28 -11.49
C ASN A 20 -39.13 -3.78 -12.16
N SER A 21 -40.21 -3.02 -12.05
CA SER A 21 -41.46 -3.23 -12.81
C SER A 21 -41.39 -2.59 -14.20
N GLY A 22 -40.27 -2.78 -14.91
CA GLY A 22 -40.04 -2.25 -16.25
C GLY A 22 -40.57 -3.18 -17.34
N THR A 23 -41.37 -2.63 -18.24
CA THR A 23 -42.01 -3.28 -19.39
C THR A 23 -40.97 -3.99 -20.28
N LYS A 24 -41.17 -5.30 -20.50
CA LYS A 24 -40.34 -6.12 -21.40
C LYS A 24 -40.49 -5.66 -22.85
N MET A 25 -39.54 -4.87 -23.34
CA MET A 25 -39.25 -4.79 -24.78
C MET A 25 -38.34 -5.96 -25.15
N GLU A 26 -38.67 -6.67 -26.23
CA GLU A 26 -37.83 -7.69 -26.88
C GLU A 26 -36.61 -7.05 -27.56
N ASN A 27 -35.74 -6.41 -26.78
CA ASN A 27 -34.39 -6.09 -27.22
C ASN A 27 -33.47 -7.24 -26.83
N MET A 28 -32.46 -7.52 -27.67
CA MET A 28 -31.35 -8.42 -27.31
C MET A 28 -30.97 -8.16 -25.86
N ASN A 29 -31.12 -9.17 -25.01
CA ASN A 29 -30.91 -9.04 -23.58
C ASN A 29 -29.39 -8.93 -23.31
N LEU A 30 -28.82 -7.76 -23.64
CA LEU A 30 -27.44 -7.37 -23.42
C LEU A 30 -27.21 -6.92 -21.98
N ASN A 31 -28.13 -7.25 -21.07
CA ASN A 31 -27.99 -6.90 -19.67
C ASN A 31 -26.82 -7.70 -19.07
N THR A 32 -25.73 -7.00 -18.76
CA THR A 32 -24.53 -7.56 -18.13
C THR A 32 -24.63 -7.57 -16.60
N TYR A 33 -25.65 -6.93 -16.02
CA TYR A 33 -25.88 -6.93 -14.59
C TYR A 33 -26.51 -8.25 -14.15
N ILE A 34 -25.81 -8.98 -13.29
CA ILE A 34 -26.29 -10.20 -12.66
C ILE A 34 -26.61 -9.87 -11.21
N GLN A 35 -27.88 -9.92 -10.84
CA GLN A 35 -28.28 -9.82 -9.44
C GLN A 35 -27.86 -11.11 -8.72
N VAL A 36 -27.07 -10.97 -7.66
CA VAL A 36 -26.56 -12.12 -6.88
C VAL A 36 -27.69 -12.69 -6.03
N GLU A 37 -27.91 -14.01 -6.12
CA GLU A 37 -28.83 -14.70 -5.23
C GLU A 37 -28.21 -14.89 -3.84
N LYS A 38 -29.05 -15.01 -2.80
CA LYS A 38 -28.61 -15.19 -1.41
C LYS A 38 -27.68 -16.40 -1.21
N LYS A 39 -27.81 -17.44 -2.03
CA LYS A 39 -26.96 -18.64 -1.96
C LYS A 39 -25.54 -18.41 -2.52
N ASP A 40 -25.38 -17.41 -3.38
CA ASP A 40 -24.14 -17.12 -4.12
C ASP A 40 -23.33 -15.97 -3.49
N VAL A 41 -23.77 -15.44 -2.36
CA VAL A 41 -23.13 -14.33 -1.64
C VAL A 41 -21.72 -14.67 -1.14
N ASP A 42 -21.47 -15.95 -0.86
CA ASP A 42 -20.18 -16.47 -0.42
C ASP A 42 -19.28 -16.86 -1.62
N GLN A 43 -19.58 -16.38 -2.84
CA GLN A 43 -18.78 -16.66 -4.01
C GLN A 43 -17.33 -16.20 -3.83
N GLN A 44 -16.41 -17.00 -4.38
CA GLN A 44 -14.99 -16.71 -4.27
C GLN A 44 -14.62 -15.58 -5.24
N LEU A 45 -14.09 -14.48 -4.73
CA LEU A 45 -13.70 -13.32 -5.53
C LEU A 45 -12.20 -13.36 -5.88
N PHE A 46 -11.82 -12.57 -6.86
CA PHE A 46 -10.43 -12.34 -7.25
C PHE A 46 -10.34 -10.99 -7.98
N VAL A 47 -9.14 -10.42 -8.04
CA VAL A 47 -8.89 -9.16 -8.74
C VAL A 47 -8.40 -9.45 -10.15
N THR A 48 -8.92 -8.69 -11.12
CA THR A 48 -8.56 -8.83 -12.54
C THR A 48 -8.01 -7.54 -13.10
N ALA A 49 -7.01 -7.65 -13.98
CA ALA A 49 -6.57 -6.56 -14.84
C ALA A 49 -7.44 -6.48 -16.09
N GLU A 50 -7.65 -5.28 -16.61
CA GLU A 50 -8.44 -5.04 -17.82
C GLU A 50 -7.85 -5.78 -19.03
N THR A 51 -6.54 -5.71 -19.24
CA THR A 51 -5.85 -6.39 -20.33
C THR A 51 -6.00 -7.92 -20.28
N SER A 52 -6.04 -8.49 -19.07
CA SER A 52 -6.33 -9.91 -18.89
C SER A 52 -7.76 -10.26 -19.28
N LEU A 53 -8.73 -9.39 -18.97
CA LEU A 53 -10.13 -9.58 -19.36
C LEU A 53 -10.31 -9.46 -20.87
N GLN A 54 -9.74 -8.44 -21.50
CA GLN A 54 -9.73 -8.28 -22.96
C GLN A 54 -9.14 -9.52 -23.64
N LYS A 55 -8.03 -10.05 -23.12
CA LYS A 55 -7.44 -11.28 -23.65
C LYS A 55 -8.37 -12.50 -23.54
N LEU A 56 -9.17 -12.59 -22.48
CA LEU A 56 -10.17 -13.66 -22.34
C LEU A 56 -11.23 -13.57 -23.44
N VAL A 57 -11.73 -12.36 -23.71
CA VAL A 57 -12.71 -12.10 -24.77
C VAL A 57 -12.12 -12.52 -26.12
N SER A 58 -10.92 -12.05 -26.47
CA SER A 58 -10.27 -12.41 -27.74
C SER A 58 -10.02 -13.91 -27.87
N VAL A 59 -9.67 -14.60 -26.78
CA VAL A 59 -9.52 -16.07 -26.79
C VAL A 59 -10.85 -16.77 -27.07
N SER A 60 -11.94 -16.29 -26.46
CA SER A 60 -13.28 -16.84 -26.67
C SER A 60 -13.78 -16.62 -28.09
N GLU A 61 -13.60 -15.40 -28.62
CA GLU A 61 -13.94 -15.06 -30.02
C GLU A 61 -13.15 -15.91 -31.00
N ASN A 62 -11.83 -16.00 -30.80
CA ASN A 62 -10.97 -16.78 -31.69
C ASN A 62 -11.36 -18.27 -31.66
N HIS A 63 -11.65 -18.84 -30.49
CA HIS A 63 -12.19 -20.20 -30.39
C HIS A 63 -13.51 -20.39 -31.15
N SER A 64 -14.43 -19.44 -31.03
CA SER A 64 -15.73 -19.52 -31.70
C SER A 64 -15.64 -19.48 -33.23
N SER A 65 -14.54 -18.96 -33.79
CA SER A 65 -14.33 -18.91 -35.24
C SER A 65 -14.09 -20.29 -35.88
N PHE A 66 -13.61 -21.27 -35.11
CA PHE A 66 -13.29 -22.62 -35.62
C PHE A 66 -13.95 -23.76 -34.84
N CYS A 67 -14.57 -23.49 -33.70
CA CYS A 67 -15.27 -24.49 -32.90
C CYS A 67 -16.65 -23.98 -32.48
N THR A 68 -17.68 -24.80 -32.73
CA THR A 68 -19.07 -24.49 -32.33
C THR A 68 -19.36 -24.79 -30.85
N GLY A 69 -18.35 -25.21 -30.08
CA GLY A 69 -18.50 -25.52 -28.66
C GLY A 69 -18.26 -24.29 -27.77
N HIS A 70 -18.56 -24.41 -26.49
CA HIS A 70 -18.40 -23.35 -25.51
C HIS A 70 -17.36 -23.71 -24.46
N PHE A 71 -16.56 -22.72 -24.06
CA PHE A 71 -15.64 -22.89 -22.95
C PHE A 71 -16.41 -23.00 -21.64
N LYS A 72 -16.18 -24.11 -20.92
CA LYS A 72 -16.64 -24.31 -19.55
C LYS A 72 -15.47 -24.19 -18.58
N LEU A 73 -15.72 -23.56 -17.44
CA LEU A 73 -14.76 -23.51 -16.35
C LEU A 73 -14.56 -24.92 -15.79
N LYS A 74 -13.33 -25.45 -15.87
CA LYS A 74 -12.99 -26.80 -15.40
C LYS A 74 -12.27 -26.78 -14.06
N LYS A 75 -11.32 -25.87 -13.90
CA LYS A 75 -10.51 -25.75 -12.67
C LYS A 75 -10.16 -24.30 -12.43
N ARG A 76 -10.25 -23.89 -11.16
CA ARG A 76 -9.74 -22.61 -10.69
C ARG A 76 -8.65 -22.85 -9.65
N THR A 77 -7.56 -22.09 -9.74
CA THR A 77 -6.49 -22.05 -8.75
C THR A 77 -6.24 -20.61 -8.36
N GLN A 78 -6.21 -20.32 -7.06
CA GLN A 78 -5.96 -18.97 -6.56
C GLN A 78 -4.50 -18.82 -6.16
N LYS A 79 -3.86 -17.73 -6.59
CA LYS A 79 -2.46 -17.40 -6.30
C LYS A 79 -2.38 -15.95 -5.81
N GLY A 80 -2.47 -15.77 -4.49
CA GLY A 80 -2.65 -14.42 -3.93
C GLY A 80 -4.04 -13.89 -4.24
N HIS A 81 -4.09 -12.72 -4.85
CA HIS A 81 -5.32 -12.06 -5.32
C HIS A 81 -5.73 -12.47 -6.74
N VAL A 82 -4.90 -13.26 -7.41
CA VAL A 82 -5.08 -13.65 -8.81
C VAL A 82 -5.74 -15.02 -8.92
N ALA A 83 -6.63 -15.17 -9.89
CA ALA A 83 -7.18 -16.45 -10.28
C ALA A 83 -6.52 -16.95 -11.57
N ALA A 84 -6.06 -18.20 -11.55
CA ALA A 84 -5.69 -18.97 -12.73
C ALA A 84 -6.82 -19.97 -13.03
N ILE A 85 -7.50 -19.79 -14.16
CA ILE A 85 -8.70 -20.54 -14.53
C ILE A 85 -8.41 -21.35 -15.79
N ARG A 86 -8.66 -22.65 -15.72
CA ARG A 86 -8.65 -23.55 -16.88
C ARG A 86 -10.05 -23.66 -17.45
N PHE A 87 -10.17 -23.25 -18.70
CA PHE A 87 -11.35 -23.44 -19.52
C PHE A 87 -11.15 -24.65 -20.44
N THR A 88 -12.21 -25.41 -20.67
CA THR A 88 -12.20 -26.54 -21.61
C THR A 88 -13.47 -26.49 -22.44
N CYS A 89 -13.36 -26.68 -23.74
CA CYS A 89 -14.52 -26.72 -24.62
C CYS A 89 -15.37 -27.96 -24.31
N ASP A 90 -16.68 -27.81 -24.39
CA ASP A 90 -17.63 -28.89 -24.13
C ASP A 90 -17.78 -29.88 -25.30
N LYS A 91 -17.47 -29.47 -26.54
CA LYS A 91 -17.46 -30.35 -27.71
C LYS A 91 -16.13 -31.06 -27.91
N ASP A 92 -15.02 -30.33 -27.78
CA ASP A 92 -13.68 -30.89 -27.97
C ASP A 92 -12.80 -30.66 -26.73
N LYS A 93 -12.45 -31.75 -26.04
CA LYS A 93 -11.61 -31.70 -24.84
C LYS A 93 -10.17 -31.27 -25.12
N HIS A 94 -9.72 -31.32 -26.38
CA HIS A 94 -8.41 -30.83 -26.78
C HIS A 94 -8.33 -29.30 -26.78
N HIS A 95 -9.45 -28.61 -26.93
CA HIS A 95 -9.52 -27.15 -26.79
C HIS A 95 -9.55 -26.78 -25.30
N SER A 96 -8.37 -26.62 -24.71
CA SER A 96 -8.20 -26.18 -23.32
C SER A 96 -7.31 -24.95 -23.25
N VAL A 97 -7.76 -23.93 -22.52
CA VAL A 97 -6.99 -22.70 -22.31
C VAL A 97 -6.81 -22.45 -20.82
N LEU A 98 -5.60 -22.06 -20.43
CA LEU A 98 -5.31 -21.53 -19.11
C LEU A 98 -5.32 -19.99 -19.19
N TRP A 99 -6.27 -19.37 -18.51
CA TRP A 99 -6.36 -17.94 -18.36
C TRP A 99 -5.92 -17.50 -16.96
N SER A 100 -5.36 -16.29 -16.86
CA SER A 100 -4.97 -15.66 -15.61
C SER A 100 -5.63 -14.29 -15.51
N SER A 101 -6.18 -13.96 -14.35
CA SER A 101 -6.77 -12.65 -14.08
C SER A 101 -5.75 -11.52 -14.01
N SER A 102 -4.46 -11.82 -14.07
CA SER A 102 -3.38 -10.83 -14.09
C SER A 102 -2.39 -11.10 -15.21
N PRO A 103 -1.85 -10.05 -15.86
CA PRO A 103 -0.65 -10.16 -16.67
C PRO A 103 0.55 -10.46 -15.76
N TYR A 104 1.62 -10.93 -16.39
CA TYR A 104 2.91 -11.17 -15.75
C TYR A 104 3.81 -9.95 -15.93
N LEU A 105 4.56 -9.63 -14.88
CA LEU A 105 5.70 -8.72 -14.93
C LEU A 105 6.90 -9.43 -15.58
N PRO A 106 7.95 -8.70 -16.03
CA PRO A 106 9.14 -9.30 -16.64
C PRO A 106 9.85 -10.34 -15.76
N ASN A 107 9.70 -10.25 -14.44
CA ASN A 107 10.25 -11.19 -13.47
C ASN A 107 9.35 -12.42 -13.21
N GLY A 108 8.26 -12.59 -13.97
CA GLY A 108 7.32 -13.70 -13.82
C GLY A 108 6.31 -13.54 -12.68
N GLU A 109 6.32 -12.43 -11.94
CA GLU A 109 5.33 -12.16 -10.89
C GLU A 109 4.00 -11.67 -11.49
N TYR A 110 2.91 -11.84 -10.74
CA TYR A 110 1.63 -11.27 -11.15
C TYR A 110 1.57 -9.77 -10.83
N MET A 111 1.25 -8.97 -11.86
CA MET A 111 1.08 -7.52 -11.72
C MET A 111 0.03 -7.15 -10.67
N VAL A 112 -1.12 -7.82 -10.66
CA VAL A 112 -2.21 -7.56 -9.71
C VAL A 112 -1.76 -7.77 -8.27
N ASN A 113 -1.02 -8.86 -7.98
CA ASN A 113 -0.48 -9.08 -6.64
C ASN A 113 0.49 -7.96 -6.24
N SER A 114 1.36 -7.54 -7.16
CA SER A 114 2.31 -6.45 -6.90
C SER A 114 1.62 -5.10 -6.65
N ARG A 115 0.57 -4.78 -7.42
CA ARG A 115 -0.23 -3.55 -7.25
C ARG A 115 -1.00 -3.53 -5.94
N ILE A 116 -1.65 -4.64 -5.57
CA ILE A 116 -2.37 -4.73 -4.29
C ILE A 116 -1.40 -4.67 -3.11
N PHE A 117 -0.25 -5.34 -3.21
CA PHE A 117 0.80 -5.27 -2.19
C PHE A 117 1.31 -3.84 -2.01
N HIS A 118 1.61 -3.15 -3.10
CA HIS A 118 2.01 -1.74 -3.06
C HIS A 118 0.93 -0.85 -2.40
N GLY A 119 -0.34 -1.00 -2.79
CA GLY A 119 -1.44 -0.26 -2.16
C GLY A 119 -1.60 -0.58 -0.67
N TYR A 120 -1.34 -1.82 -0.26
CA TYR A 120 -1.29 -2.22 1.14
C TYR A 120 -0.18 -1.47 1.89
N GLU A 121 1.05 -1.47 1.39
CA GLU A 121 2.17 -0.77 2.03
C GLU A 121 1.92 0.75 2.14
N CYS A 122 1.38 1.37 1.09
CA CYS A 122 1.06 2.81 1.11
C CYS A 122 -0.13 3.19 2.00
N SER A 123 -0.97 2.23 2.39
CA SER A 123 -2.17 2.52 3.19
C SER A 123 -1.89 2.73 4.69
N GLY A 124 -0.68 2.39 5.16
CA GLY A 124 -0.36 2.34 6.59
C GLY A 124 -1.11 1.23 7.35
N MET A 125 -1.75 0.29 6.64
CA MET A 125 -2.39 -0.86 7.26
C MET A 125 -1.33 -1.78 7.89
N LEU A 126 -1.63 -2.26 9.10
CA LEU A 126 -0.83 -3.32 9.71
C LEU A 126 -1.05 -4.66 8.98
N PRO A 127 -0.08 -5.59 9.00
CA PRO A 127 -0.23 -6.91 8.36
C PRO A 127 -1.48 -7.68 8.82
N VAL A 128 -1.87 -7.53 10.09
CA VAL A 128 -3.10 -8.14 10.62
C VAL A 128 -4.37 -7.52 10.01
N HIS A 129 -4.36 -6.23 9.71
CA HIS A 129 -5.47 -5.55 9.05
C HIS A 129 -5.59 -5.99 7.59
N TYR A 130 -4.47 -6.12 6.88
CA TYR A 130 -4.46 -6.67 5.52
C TYR A 130 -5.04 -8.07 5.46
N ASN A 131 -4.58 -8.97 6.31
CA ASN A 131 -5.10 -10.34 6.33
C ASN A 131 -6.61 -10.37 6.62
N ARG A 132 -7.09 -9.57 7.58
CA ARG A 132 -8.52 -9.47 7.89
C ARG A 132 -9.33 -8.89 6.73
N PHE A 133 -8.83 -7.83 6.10
CA PHE A 133 -9.46 -7.20 4.95
C PHE A 133 -9.58 -8.18 3.78
N SER A 134 -8.47 -8.80 3.39
CA SER A 134 -8.42 -9.76 2.29
C SER A 134 -9.28 -11.00 2.53
N GLN A 135 -9.30 -11.53 3.76
CA GLN A 135 -10.16 -12.65 4.14
C GLN A 135 -11.64 -12.24 4.18
N GLY A 136 -11.96 -11.08 4.75
CA GLY A 136 -13.32 -10.57 4.83
C GLY A 136 -13.93 -10.28 3.46
N ALA A 137 -13.11 -9.75 2.53
CA ALA A 137 -13.50 -9.50 1.15
C ALA A 137 -13.48 -10.75 0.26
N ASN A 138 -12.94 -11.88 0.75
CA ASN A 138 -12.78 -13.13 0.02
C ASN A 138 -12.10 -13.00 -1.36
N ILE A 139 -11.14 -12.08 -1.49
CA ILE A 139 -10.38 -11.81 -2.74
C ILE A 139 -9.09 -12.62 -2.86
N GLY A 140 -8.79 -13.45 -1.85
CA GLY A 140 -7.50 -14.10 -1.68
C GLY A 140 -6.49 -13.21 -0.96
N HIS A 141 -5.30 -13.73 -0.67
CA HIS A 141 -4.26 -12.99 0.02
C HIS A 141 -2.88 -13.52 -0.36
N ILE A 142 -1.91 -12.62 -0.43
CA ILE A 142 -0.50 -12.99 -0.62
C ILE A 142 -0.04 -13.69 0.66
N ASN A 143 0.72 -14.79 0.56
CA ASN A 143 1.19 -15.49 1.74
C ASN A 143 2.25 -14.67 2.51
N LYS A 144 2.47 -14.99 3.80
CA LYS A 144 3.36 -14.21 4.67
C LYS A 144 4.81 -14.18 4.17
N SER A 145 5.36 -15.29 3.70
CA SER A 145 6.75 -15.33 3.23
C SER A 145 6.95 -14.43 2.00
N LYS A 146 5.98 -14.41 1.09
CA LYS A 146 6.02 -13.53 -0.08
C LYS A 146 5.80 -12.07 0.31
N GLN A 147 4.93 -11.78 1.28
CA GLN A 147 4.78 -10.42 1.83
C GLN A 147 6.12 -9.92 2.39
N SER A 148 6.80 -10.70 3.24
CA SER A 148 8.12 -10.32 3.78
C SER A 148 9.14 -10.06 2.67
N TYR A 149 9.23 -10.96 1.68
CA TYR A 149 10.11 -10.76 0.53
C TYR A 149 9.82 -9.48 -0.26
N MET A 150 8.54 -9.16 -0.47
CA MET A 150 8.15 -7.95 -1.19
C MET A 150 8.38 -6.70 -0.34
N PHE A 151 8.17 -6.79 0.98
CA PHE A 151 8.44 -5.71 1.92
C PHE A 151 9.92 -5.34 1.95
N ASP A 152 10.82 -6.33 2.03
CA ASP A 152 12.27 -6.08 2.06
C ASP A 152 12.73 -5.34 0.79
N LYS A 153 12.15 -5.68 -0.37
CA LYS A 153 12.41 -4.96 -1.62
C LYS A 153 11.81 -3.56 -1.62
N TYR A 154 10.58 -3.42 -1.12
CA TYR A 154 9.87 -2.14 -1.06
C TYR A 154 10.60 -1.15 -0.16
N LYS A 155 11.05 -1.60 1.02
CA LYS A 155 11.81 -0.81 1.99
C LYS A 155 13.00 -0.12 1.34
N ARG A 156 13.78 -0.85 0.55
CA ARG A 156 14.96 -0.28 -0.13
C ARG A 156 14.59 0.93 -1.00
N PHE A 157 13.53 0.83 -1.80
CA PHE A 157 13.12 1.95 -2.65
C PHE A 157 12.56 3.12 -1.85
N VAL A 158 11.88 2.84 -0.73
CA VAL A 158 11.46 3.90 0.20
C VAL A 158 12.66 4.60 0.83
N ASP A 159 13.69 3.84 1.23
CA ASP A 159 14.92 4.40 1.79
C ASP A 159 15.68 5.24 0.75
N GLU A 160 15.75 4.78 -0.51
CA GLU A 160 16.33 5.53 -1.64
C GLU A 160 15.58 6.86 -1.86
N GLU A 161 14.26 6.82 -2.06
CA GLU A 161 13.43 8.04 -2.26
C GLU A 161 13.50 8.99 -1.05
N TYR A 162 13.55 8.44 0.17
CA TYR A 162 13.71 9.24 1.38
C TYR A 162 15.05 9.98 1.39
N ASN A 163 16.15 9.29 1.10
CA ASN A 163 17.49 9.87 1.08
C ASN A 163 17.60 10.96 0.01
N ASP A 164 17.14 10.68 -1.22
CA ASP A 164 17.14 11.64 -2.32
C ASP A 164 16.30 12.88 -1.96
N SER A 165 15.15 12.68 -1.30
CA SER A 165 14.29 13.78 -0.87
C SER A 165 14.91 14.65 0.22
N ILE A 166 15.60 14.09 1.21
CA ILE A 166 16.23 14.87 2.29
C ILE A 166 17.50 15.57 1.81
N GLU A 167 18.28 14.95 0.91
CA GLU A 167 19.46 15.56 0.29
C GLU A 167 19.07 16.76 -0.56
N THR A 168 18.05 16.59 -1.40
CA THR A 168 17.49 17.68 -2.21
C THR A 168 16.99 18.82 -1.33
N ALA A 169 16.21 18.50 -0.28
CA ALA A 169 15.68 19.51 0.64
C ALA A 169 16.80 20.27 1.37
N LEU A 170 17.87 19.60 1.77
CA LEU A 170 19.02 20.22 2.43
C LEU A 170 19.77 21.18 1.48
N MET A 171 20.05 20.74 0.25
CA MET A 171 20.72 21.60 -0.74
C MET A 171 19.89 22.84 -1.07
N GLU A 172 18.57 22.68 -1.23
CA GLU A 172 17.67 23.80 -1.48
C GLU A 172 17.64 24.77 -0.29
N GLU A 173 17.60 24.27 0.94
CA GLU A 173 17.64 25.10 2.15
C GLU A 173 18.94 25.90 2.22
N VAL A 174 20.09 25.25 2.07
CA VAL A 174 21.41 25.92 2.06
C VAL A 174 21.48 26.99 0.99
N GLY A 175 20.94 26.71 -0.21
CA GLY A 175 20.91 27.66 -1.33
C GLY A 175 20.05 28.91 -1.10
N MET A 176 19.21 28.95 -0.07
CA MET A 176 18.41 30.14 0.28
C MET A 176 19.16 31.14 1.17
N TYR A 177 20.31 30.78 1.73
CA TYR A 177 21.09 31.65 2.61
C TYR A 177 22.23 32.32 1.83
N GLU A 178 22.18 33.64 1.69
CA GLU A 178 23.14 34.42 0.88
C GLU A 178 24.59 34.32 1.40
N ASP A 179 24.75 34.27 2.73
CA ASP A 179 26.06 34.26 3.37
C ASP A 179 26.67 32.85 3.49
N LEU A 180 25.88 31.79 3.22
CA LEU A 180 26.26 30.37 3.30
C LEU A 180 26.98 29.96 4.62
N THR A 181 26.87 30.77 5.68
CA THR A 181 27.58 30.55 6.94
C THR A 181 26.89 29.52 7.82
N SER A 182 25.55 29.54 7.84
CA SER A 182 24.72 28.62 8.60
C SER A 182 23.27 28.63 8.10
N ILE A 183 22.53 27.56 8.36
CA ILE A 183 21.07 27.49 8.16
C ILE A 183 20.32 27.56 9.49
N ASP A 184 19.06 27.98 9.43
CA ASP A 184 18.17 27.93 10.59
C ASP A 184 17.23 26.73 10.46
N ILE A 185 17.02 26.03 11.58
CA ILE A 185 16.20 24.82 11.61
C ILE A 185 15.16 24.87 12.71
N MET A 186 14.08 24.16 12.48
CA MET A 186 13.05 23.85 13.48
C MET A 186 13.05 22.34 13.73
N THR A 187 13.05 21.91 14.99
CA THR A 187 12.84 20.48 15.31
C THR A 187 11.55 20.25 16.07
N ASP A 188 10.89 19.15 15.76
CA ASP A 188 9.74 18.64 16.50
C ASP A 188 9.87 17.13 16.71
N ALA A 189 9.27 16.61 17.78
CA ALA A 189 9.28 15.20 18.11
C ALA A 189 7.87 14.66 18.28
N ARG A 190 7.55 13.64 17.47
CA ARG A 190 6.31 12.89 17.59
C ARG A 190 6.54 11.57 18.30
N HIS A 191 5.93 11.44 19.48
CA HIS A 191 5.94 10.20 20.25
C HIS A 191 4.77 9.28 19.84
N GLY A 192 4.99 7.96 19.89
CA GLY A 192 3.88 7.00 19.80
C GLY A 192 2.85 7.23 20.92
N TRP A 193 1.55 7.01 20.64
CA TRP A 193 0.39 7.40 21.47
C TRP A 193 0.40 6.94 22.95
N ARG A 194 1.31 6.07 23.39
CA ARG A 194 1.28 5.49 24.75
C ARG A 194 2.18 6.26 25.73
N LYS A 195 1.79 6.29 27.02
CA LYS A 195 2.53 6.93 28.15
C LYS A 195 4.02 6.52 28.28
N ASN A 196 4.44 5.46 27.60
CA ASN A 196 5.82 5.00 27.49
C ASN A 196 6.07 4.65 26.01
N ALA A 197 6.10 5.68 25.17
CA ALA A 197 6.20 5.52 23.72
C ALA A 197 7.30 4.52 23.36
N LYS A 198 6.95 3.54 22.53
CA LYS A 198 7.89 2.51 22.07
C LYS A 198 8.99 3.15 21.21
N ASP A 199 8.62 4.23 20.55
CA ASP A 199 9.36 4.92 19.53
C ASP A 199 8.97 6.41 19.48
N SER A 200 9.88 7.21 18.94
CA SER A 200 9.71 8.63 18.68
C SER A 200 10.33 8.94 17.33
N SER A 201 9.65 9.76 16.51
CA SER A 201 10.25 10.34 15.31
C SER A 201 10.57 11.79 15.58
N VAL A 202 11.85 12.15 15.46
CA VAL A 202 12.35 13.52 15.61
C VAL A 202 12.64 14.05 14.22
N VAL A 203 12.06 15.20 13.88
CA VAL A 203 12.13 15.75 12.52
C VAL A 203 12.77 17.13 12.60
N ALA A 204 13.73 17.39 11.73
CA ALA A 204 14.24 18.73 11.44
C ALA A 204 13.64 19.27 10.15
N ILE A 205 13.20 20.51 10.19
CA ILE A 205 12.57 21.26 9.11
C ILE A 205 13.39 22.54 8.89
N GLY A 206 13.70 22.87 7.63
CA GLY A 206 14.38 24.11 7.29
C GLY A 206 13.48 25.33 7.52
N GLU A 207 14.05 26.44 7.98
CA GLU A 207 13.30 27.67 8.23
C GLU A 207 12.79 28.29 6.92
N LYS A 208 13.61 28.35 5.86
CA LYS A 208 13.27 29.05 4.62
C LYS A 208 12.38 28.23 3.70
N MET A 209 12.73 26.97 3.47
CA MET A 209 12.01 26.10 2.54
C MET A 209 10.84 25.36 3.19
N HIS A 210 10.79 25.30 4.52
CA HIS A 210 9.79 24.52 5.26
C HIS A 210 9.71 23.05 4.83
N LYS A 211 10.85 22.51 4.39
CA LYS A 211 11.01 21.10 3.98
C LYS A 211 11.70 20.30 5.08
N VAL A 212 11.42 19.00 5.13
CA VAL A 212 12.09 18.08 6.06
C VAL A 212 13.54 17.89 5.62
N LEU A 213 14.48 18.31 6.46
CA LEU A 213 15.92 18.16 6.24
C LEU A 213 16.42 16.81 6.74
N LYS A 214 15.82 16.30 7.83
CA LYS A 214 16.13 14.99 8.41
C LYS A 214 15.00 14.50 9.29
N CYS A 215 14.77 13.19 9.28
CA CYS A 215 13.92 12.50 10.24
C CYS A 215 14.72 11.36 10.91
N GLU A 216 14.81 11.38 12.23
CA GLU A 216 15.45 10.36 13.05
C GLU A 216 14.40 9.59 13.82
N HIS A 217 14.36 8.27 13.61
CA HIS A 217 13.45 7.38 14.32
C HIS A 217 14.17 6.68 15.46
N ILE A 218 13.81 7.04 16.70
CA ILE A 218 14.43 6.53 17.92
C ILE A 218 13.50 5.51 18.57
N THR A 219 14.02 4.32 18.85
CA THR A 219 13.27 3.24 19.48
C THR A 219 13.79 2.94 20.88
N LYS A 220 13.06 2.12 21.62
CA LYS A 220 13.54 1.60 22.92
C LYS A 220 14.79 0.73 22.86
N ALA A 221 15.21 0.30 21.66
CA ALA A 221 16.48 -0.37 21.49
C ALA A 221 17.65 0.62 21.50
N ASP A 222 17.41 1.86 21.07
CA ASP A 222 18.37 2.96 21.10
C ASP A 222 18.48 3.57 22.51
N ASP A 223 17.35 3.87 23.14
CA ASP A 223 17.27 4.36 24.51
C ASP A 223 16.02 3.83 25.21
N PHE A 224 16.16 3.21 26.37
CA PHE A 224 15.01 2.67 27.11
C PHE A 224 14.05 3.76 27.63
N VAL A 225 14.53 5.01 27.77
CA VAL A 225 13.82 6.15 28.36
C VAL A 225 13.23 7.03 27.26
N SER A 226 11.91 6.92 27.06
CA SER A 226 11.18 7.64 26.02
C SER A 226 11.34 9.17 26.08
N GLN A 227 11.50 9.74 27.27
CA GLN A 227 11.71 11.18 27.48
C GLN A 227 13.04 11.69 26.90
N ARG A 228 14.02 10.81 26.69
CA ARG A 228 15.33 11.15 26.12
C ARG A 228 15.39 10.95 24.61
N HIS A 229 14.39 10.31 24.01
CA HIS A 229 14.40 10.02 22.58
C HIS A 229 14.52 11.29 21.73
N GLU A 230 13.85 12.37 22.14
CA GLU A 230 13.93 13.64 21.42
C GLU A 230 15.37 14.16 21.41
N LYS A 231 15.99 14.30 22.60
CA LYS A 231 17.39 14.69 22.71
C LYS A 231 18.32 13.81 21.85
N LEU A 232 18.14 12.49 21.88
CA LEU A 232 18.98 11.57 21.09
C LEU A 232 18.77 11.73 19.58
N GLY A 233 17.53 11.88 19.12
CA GLY A 233 17.24 12.12 17.70
C GLY A 233 17.79 13.47 17.25
N THR A 234 17.59 14.50 18.04
CA THR A 234 18.12 15.85 17.83
C THR A 234 19.66 15.86 17.77
N GLN A 235 20.34 15.06 18.60
CA GLN A 235 21.80 14.84 18.52
C GLN A 235 22.23 14.20 17.20
N ARG A 236 21.53 13.15 16.74
CA ARG A 236 21.83 12.48 15.47
C ARG A 236 21.58 13.39 14.27
N ILE A 237 20.59 14.28 14.34
CA ILE A 237 20.33 15.30 13.32
C ILE A 237 21.52 16.28 13.23
N TYR A 238 22.04 16.78 14.35
CA TYR A 238 23.20 17.67 14.32
C TYR A 238 24.43 16.98 13.77
N GLN A 239 24.71 15.75 14.20
CA GLN A 239 25.81 14.97 13.62
C GLN A 239 25.66 14.83 12.10
N TYR A 240 24.44 14.55 11.61
CA TYR A 240 24.17 14.47 10.17
C TYR A 240 24.44 15.80 9.45
N LEU A 241 24.05 16.95 10.03
CA LEU A 241 24.31 18.26 9.43
C LEU A 241 25.81 18.58 9.42
N ASP A 242 26.51 18.32 10.52
CA ASP A 242 27.96 18.49 10.63
C ASP A 242 28.71 17.60 9.62
N ASP A 243 28.29 16.34 9.46
CA ASP A 243 28.85 15.40 8.48
C ASP A 243 28.69 15.88 7.02
N ASN A 244 27.71 16.78 6.77
CA ASN A 244 27.46 17.41 5.48
C ASN A 244 28.02 18.84 5.39
N ASP A 245 28.86 19.28 6.33
CA ASP A 245 29.44 20.63 6.40
C ASP A 245 28.38 21.75 6.47
N VAL A 246 27.23 21.46 7.10
CA VAL A 246 26.13 22.41 7.28
C VAL A 246 26.07 22.85 8.73
N LYS A 247 26.43 24.12 8.98
CA LYS A 247 26.32 24.72 10.32
C LYS A 247 24.90 25.17 10.61
N VAL A 248 24.47 25.01 11.85
CA VAL A 248 23.18 25.52 12.33
C VAL A 248 23.39 26.86 13.03
N GLY A 249 22.65 27.88 12.60
CA GLY A 249 22.68 29.24 13.16
C GLY A 249 21.65 29.37 14.27
N ILE A 250 20.37 29.35 13.90
CA ILE A 250 19.25 29.37 14.85
C ILE A 250 18.57 27.99 14.86
N HIS A 251 18.44 27.42 16.07
CA HIS A 251 17.64 26.23 16.29
C HIS A 251 16.39 26.54 17.11
N SER A 252 15.24 26.44 16.46
CA SER A 252 13.93 26.55 17.10
C SER A 252 13.39 25.17 17.47
N HIS A 253 12.89 25.01 18.70
CA HIS A 253 12.23 23.79 19.15
C HIS A 253 11.16 24.12 20.21
N ASP A 254 10.31 23.17 20.57
CA ASP A 254 9.38 23.36 21.70
C ASP A 254 10.18 23.57 22.99
N ARG A 255 9.64 24.14 24.08
CA ARG A 255 10.44 24.47 25.28
C ARG A 255 10.91 23.24 26.09
N ASN A 256 11.36 22.17 25.44
CA ASN A 256 12.01 21.04 26.06
C ASN A 256 13.38 21.44 26.64
N MET A 257 13.39 21.65 27.96
CA MET A 257 14.56 22.03 28.75
C MET A 257 15.79 21.13 28.54
N SER A 258 15.59 19.84 28.20
CA SER A 258 16.70 18.90 28.00
C SER A 258 17.48 19.15 26.71
N ILE A 259 16.82 19.74 25.71
CA ILE A 259 17.40 20.14 24.42
C ILE A 259 18.05 21.51 24.57
N THR A 260 17.33 22.47 25.18
CA THR A 260 17.86 23.82 25.46
C THR A 260 19.16 23.75 26.25
N SER A 261 19.21 22.88 27.28
CA SER A 261 20.42 22.70 28.09
C SER A 261 21.56 22.02 27.31
N TRP A 262 21.28 21.30 26.23
CA TRP A 262 22.29 20.59 25.47
C TRP A 262 23.00 21.49 24.45
N TYR A 263 22.27 22.28 23.67
CA TYR A 263 22.88 23.18 22.68
C TYR A 263 23.64 24.35 23.27
N VAL A 264 23.20 24.89 24.41
CA VAL A 264 23.93 25.95 25.11
C VAL A 264 25.34 25.51 25.54
N ASN A 265 25.62 24.21 25.57
CA ASN A 265 26.95 23.66 25.86
C ASN A 265 27.76 23.27 24.60
N LEU A 266 27.22 23.48 23.40
CA LEU A 266 27.90 23.23 22.12
C LEU A 266 28.50 24.51 21.51
N GLU A 267 27.98 25.69 21.87
CA GLU A 267 28.60 27.02 21.63
C GLU A 267 29.72 27.32 22.63
#